data_AF-X0VMV7-F1
#
_entry.id   AF-X0VMV7-F1
#
_cell.length_a   1.000
_cell.length_b   1.000
_cell.length_c   1.000
_cell.angle_alpha   90.00
_cell.angle_beta   90.00
_cell.angle_gamma   90.00
#
_symmetry.space_group_name_H-M   'P 1'
#
loop_
_entity.id
_entity.type
_entity.pdbx_description
1 polymer ?
#
loop_
_entity_poly.entity_id
_entity_poly.type
_entity_poly.pdbx_seq_one_letter_code
_entity_poly.pdbx_strand_id
1 'polypeptide(L)'
;PGSKLPMAIVVEVAGREMQEDYEPILERQIHHLINYAQGVMHIGQRDIAWLRVGKQAVEKGFRLHHIGTLLHAKLHQDFGRIFDKMQVKIYTEEDKVKEMVEKARAVYGVRDTRIEGMTDETIETYYSCTLCQSFAPSHVCVISPERTGLCGSYNWMDCKAAFEISPTGPNQPVEKGEIIDAKLGQWKGVNEFLFKTSRGKLDHYNFYSIVNDPMTTCGCCECIAAILPMCNGIMTVSREYAGETPCGMKFTTLAGTIGGGLSTPGFVGHGK
;
A
#
# COMPACT_ATOMS: atom_id res chain seq x y z
N PRO A 1 20.37 1.50 22.22
CA PRO A 1 20.26 0.42 21.22
C PRO A 1 19.11 -0.53 21.57
N GLY A 2 18.19 -0.83 20.65
CA GLY A 2 17.01 -1.64 20.94
C GLY A 2 15.88 -0.90 21.68
N SER A 3 15.98 0.42 21.82
CA SER A 3 14.91 1.27 22.36
C SER A 3 13.81 1.47 21.31
N LYS A 4 12.56 1.60 21.79
CA LYS A 4 11.43 2.06 20.98
C LYS A 4 11.34 3.57 21.09
N LEU A 5 10.89 4.23 20.03
CA LEU A 5 10.74 5.68 19.97
C LEU A 5 9.40 5.97 19.27
N PRO A 6 8.51 6.78 19.86
CA PRO A 6 7.37 7.32 19.11
C PRO A 6 7.91 8.22 18.00
N MET A 7 7.29 8.22 16.83
CA MET A 7 7.77 9.02 15.71
C MET A 7 6.61 9.50 14.84
N ALA A 8 6.67 10.75 14.42
CA ALA A 8 5.82 11.30 13.36
C ALA A 8 6.71 11.94 12.29
N ILE A 9 6.47 11.57 11.03
CA ILE A 9 7.12 12.18 9.86
C ILE A 9 6.08 13.07 9.21
N VAL A 10 6.27 14.39 9.30
CA VAL A 10 5.39 15.38 8.70
C VAL A 10 6.10 15.97 7.49
N VAL A 11 5.48 15.83 6.32
CA VAL A 11 5.98 16.37 5.06
C VAL A 11 5.03 17.47 4.62
N GLU A 12 5.49 18.72 4.70
CA GLU A 12 4.74 19.89 4.27
C GLU A 12 5.18 20.27 2.86
N VAL A 13 4.25 20.34 1.93
CA VAL A 13 4.51 20.70 0.52
C VAL A 13 3.71 21.93 0.13
N ALA A 14 4.28 22.74 -0.76
CA ALA A 14 3.59 23.88 -1.34
C ALA A 14 4.01 24.03 -2.81
N GLY A 15 3.03 24.18 -3.70
CA GLY A 15 3.26 24.59 -5.07
C GLY A 15 1.96 24.86 -5.81
N ARG A 16 2.08 25.46 -7.00
CA ARG A 16 0.92 25.96 -7.76
C ARG A 16 0.01 24.86 -8.29
N GLU A 17 0.59 23.70 -8.61
CA GLU A 17 -0.12 22.54 -9.14
C GLU A 17 -0.47 21.53 -8.03
N MET A 18 -0.09 21.79 -6.77
CA MET A 18 -0.38 20.92 -5.64
C MET A 18 -1.86 20.98 -5.27
N GLN A 19 -2.47 19.81 -5.10
CA GLN A 19 -3.85 19.64 -4.67
C GLN A 19 -3.89 18.69 -3.48
N GLU A 20 -4.90 18.80 -2.62
CA GLU A 20 -5.07 17.89 -1.49
C GLU A 20 -5.21 16.42 -1.94
N ASP A 21 -5.78 16.19 -3.12
CA ASP A 21 -5.90 14.86 -3.73
C ASP A 21 -4.54 14.22 -4.04
N TYR A 22 -3.45 15.00 -4.09
CA TYR A 22 -2.10 14.51 -4.37
C TYR A 22 -1.31 14.12 -3.12
N GLU A 23 -1.78 14.51 -1.94
CA GLU A 23 -1.14 14.16 -0.67
C GLU A 23 -0.94 12.65 -0.47
N PRO A 24 -1.93 11.76 -0.68
CA PRO A 24 -1.74 10.32 -0.47
C PRO A 24 -0.73 9.71 -1.45
N ILE A 25 -0.59 10.26 -2.66
CA ILE A 25 0.42 9.84 -3.64
C ILE A 25 1.82 10.10 -3.11
N LEU A 26 2.06 11.31 -2.58
CA LEU A 26 3.34 11.68 -1.97
C LEU A 26 3.60 10.87 -0.69
N GLU A 27 2.58 10.71 0.16
CA GLU A 27 2.66 9.97 1.42
C GLU A 27 3.07 8.51 1.18
N ARG A 28 2.52 7.85 0.16
CA ARG A 28 2.89 6.48 -0.17
C ARG A 28 4.36 6.32 -0.55
N GLN A 29 4.97 7.32 -1.17
CA GLN A 29 6.38 7.26 -1.53
C GLN A 29 7.29 7.19 -0.31
N ILE A 30 6.86 7.68 0.86
CA ILE A 30 7.63 7.59 2.11
C ILE A 30 8.04 6.13 2.39
N HIS A 31 7.13 5.18 2.15
CA HIS A 31 7.44 3.75 2.30
C HIS A 31 8.57 3.32 1.36
N HIS A 32 8.48 3.62 0.07
CA HIS A 32 9.49 3.17 -0.90
C HIS A 32 10.83 3.86 -0.68
N LEU A 33 10.81 5.18 -0.51
CA LEU A 33 12.01 6.00 -0.39
C LEU A 33 12.81 5.63 0.86
N ILE A 34 12.16 5.45 2.02
CA ILE A 34 12.88 5.04 3.24
C ILE A 34 13.50 3.65 3.07
N ASN A 35 12.84 2.71 2.39
CA ASN A 35 13.39 1.38 2.14
C ASN A 35 14.55 1.35 1.13
N TYR A 36 14.84 2.43 0.41
CA TYR A 36 16.05 2.54 -0.41
C TYR A 36 17.31 2.74 0.44
N ALA A 37 17.17 3.24 1.67
CA ALA A 37 18.29 3.40 2.58
C ALA A 37 18.71 2.04 3.16
N GLN A 38 19.93 1.60 2.84
CA GLN A 38 20.46 0.34 3.32
C GLN A 38 20.45 0.26 4.85
N GLY A 39 19.84 -0.80 5.39
CA GLY A 39 19.75 -1.02 6.83
C GLY A 39 18.63 -0.23 7.51
N VAL A 40 17.74 0.40 6.75
CA VAL A 40 16.50 1.00 7.24
C VAL A 40 15.32 0.25 6.64
N MET A 41 14.26 0.07 7.42
CA MET A 41 13.03 -0.56 6.96
C MET A 41 11.84 0.31 7.35
N HIS A 42 10.90 0.50 6.43
CA HIS A 42 9.60 1.10 6.67
C HIS A 42 8.50 0.17 6.17
N ILE A 43 7.45 -0.06 6.94
CA ILE A 43 6.28 -0.85 6.54
C ILE A 43 5.01 -0.23 7.11
N GLY A 44 3.85 -0.53 6.52
CA GLY A 44 2.60 0.13 6.90
C GLY A 44 2.48 1.54 6.30
N GLN A 45 1.51 2.28 6.82
CA GLN A 45 1.03 3.54 6.26
C GLN A 45 0.30 4.35 7.34
N ARG A 46 0.04 5.64 7.08
CA ARG A 46 -0.66 6.54 8.00
C ARG A 46 -0.12 6.43 9.44
N ASP A 47 -0.98 6.23 10.43
CA ASP A 47 -0.65 6.15 11.86
C ASP A 47 -0.30 4.73 12.35
N ILE A 48 -0.23 3.74 11.46
CA ILE A 48 0.20 2.37 11.74
C ILE A 48 1.52 2.03 11.05
N ALA A 49 2.24 3.05 10.58
CA ALA A 49 3.56 2.91 10.01
C ALA A 49 4.58 2.41 11.06
N TRP A 50 5.48 1.54 10.62
CA TRP A 50 6.53 0.95 11.45
C TRP A 50 7.88 1.09 10.78
N LEU A 51 8.81 1.75 11.47
CA LEU A 51 10.18 1.96 11.02
C LEU A 51 11.18 1.21 11.92
N ARG A 52 12.20 0.59 11.30
CA ARG A 52 13.36 0.01 12.01
C ARG A 52 14.65 0.50 11.40
N VAL A 53 15.64 0.79 12.25
CA VAL A 53 17.02 1.13 11.85
C VAL A 53 17.97 0.07 12.37
N GLY A 54 18.71 -0.59 11.48
CA GLY A 54 19.70 -1.59 11.81
C GLY A 54 20.94 -0.99 12.48
N LYS A 55 21.59 -1.76 13.36
CA LYS A 55 22.79 -1.32 14.09
C LYS A 55 23.90 -0.84 13.14
N GLN A 56 24.14 -1.59 12.07
CA GLN A 56 25.14 -1.26 11.05
C GLN A 56 24.87 0.08 10.35
N ALA A 57 23.60 0.46 10.15
CA ALA A 57 23.27 1.77 9.58
C ALA A 57 23.66 2.90 10.53
N VAL A 58 23.36 2.75 11.83
CA VAL A 58 23.74 3.72 12.87
C VAL A 58 25.25 3.85 13.01
N GLU A 59 25.97 2.71 13.01
CA GLU A 59 27.44 2.65 13.05
C GLU A 59 28.07 3.35 11.84
N LYS A 60 27.48 3.22 10.65
CA LYS A 60 27.88 3.95 9.43
C LYS A 60 27.44 5.41 9.41
N GLY A 61 26.84 5.91 10.48
CA GLY A 61 26.49 7.33 10.64
C GLY A 61 25.04 7.68 10.35
N PHE A 62 24.13 6.73 10.11
CA PHE A 62 22.72 7.03 9.90
C PHE A 62 22.11 7.76 11.11
N ARG A 63 21.35 8.82 10.84
CA ARG A 63 20.63 9.66 11.81
C ARG A 63 19.25 9.98 11.24
N LEU A 64 18.30 10.33 12.10
CA LEU A 64 16.92 10.60 11.68
C LEU A 64 16.82 11.71 10.63
N HIS A 65 17.66 12.75 10.69
CA HIS A 65 17.65 13.82 9.67
C HIS A 65 17.93 13.31 8.24
N HIS A 66 18.60 12.17 8.08
CA HIS A 66 18.81 11.56 6.76
C HIS A 66 17.50 11.09 6.13
N ILE A 67 16.48 10.73 6.92
CA ILE A 67 15.13 10.47 6.41
C ILE A 67 14.60 11.75 5.76
N GLY A 68 14.73 12.90 6.44
CA GLY A 68 14.35 14.20 5.90
C GLY A 68 15.10 14.56 4.62
N THR A 69 16.42 14.39 4.59
CA THR A 69 17.25 14.63 3.38
C THR A 69 16.82 13.75 2.21
N LEU A 70 16.57 12.47 2.47
CA LEU A 70 16.16 11.49 1.46
C LEU A 70 14.80 11.83 0.87
N LEU A 71 13.80 12.06 1.73
CA LEU A 71 12.47 12.48 1.31
C LEU A 71 12.54 13.80 0.54
N HIS A 72 13.30 14.78 1.05
CA HIS A 72 13.54 16.06 0.38
C HIS A 72 14.05 15.90 -1.04
N ALA A 73 15.16 15.20 -1.22
CA ALA A 73 15.77 15.06 -2.53
C ALA A 73 14.86 14.28 -3.51
N LYS A 74 14.30 13.16 -3.06
CA LYS A 74 13.58 12.24 -3.93
C LYS A 74 12.18 12.72 -4.31
N LEU A 75 11.42 13.29 -3.39
CA LEU A 75 10.11 13.84 -3.72
C LEU A 75 10.24 15.05 -4.67
N HIS A 76 11.23 15.92 -4.48
CA HIS A 76 11.49 17.01 -5.44
C HIS A 76 11.89 16.48 -6.81
N GLN A 77 12.73 15.44 -6.87
CA GLN A 77 13.14 14.83 -8.14
C GLN A 77 11.95 14.24 -8.90
N ASP A 78 11.08 13.52 -8.19
CA ASP A 78 10.05 12.69 -8.81
C ASP A 78 8.73 13.47 -9.01
N PHE A 79 8.47 14.51 -8.20
CA PHE A 79 7.20 15.27 -8.17
C PHE A 79 7.38 16.80 -8.20
N GLY A 80 8.58 17.31 -8.53
CA GLY A 80 8.86 18.75 -8.58
C GLY A 80 8.08 19.55 -9.63
N ARG A 81 7.25 18.88 -10.45
CA ARG A 81 6.23 19.53 -11.30
C ARG A 81 4.99 19.94 -10.52
N ILE A 82 4.66 19.20 -9.46
CA ILE A 82 3.44 19.39 -8.66
C ILE A 82 3.68 20.44 -7.56
N PHE A 83 4.81 20.34 -6.86
CA PHE A 83 5.14 21.22 -5.74
C PHE A 83 6.49 21.92 -5.93
N ASP A 84 6.58 23.14 -5.41
CA ASP A 84 7.75 24.02 -5.54
C ASP A 84 8.67 23.96 -4.32
N LYS A 85 8.09 23.77 -3.13
CA LYS A 85 8.79 23.80 -1.83
C LYS A 85 8.33 22.65 -0.96
N MET A 86 9.26 22.12 -0.17
CA MET A 86 8.95 21.11 0.81
C MET A 86 9.75 21.31 2.11
N GLN A 87 9.12 20.97 3.23
CA GLN A 87 9.76 20.86 4.54
C GLN A 87 9.44 19.49 5.14
N VAL A 88 10.45 18.83 5.70
CA VAL A 88 10.25 17.58 6.45
C VAL A 88 10.53 17.84 7.93
N LYS A 89 9.58 17.50 8.78
CA LYS A 89 9.68 17.57 10.24
C LYS A 89 9.57 16.16 10.82
N ILE A 90 10.53 15.79 11.67
CA ILE A 90 10.54 14.49 12.35
C ILE A 90 10.39 14.76 13.84
N TYR A 91 9.25 14.36 14.39
CA TYR A 91 8.96 14.47 15.82
C TYR A 91 9.26 13.15 16.50
N THR A 92 9.86 13.22 17.68
CA THR A 92 10.19 12.03 18.49
C THR A 92 9.79 12.16 19.96
N GLU A 93 9.37 13.36 20.35
CA GLU A 93 8.80 13.68 21.65
C GLU A 93 7.37 13.16 21.72
N GLU A 94 7.05 12.40 22.76
CA GLU A 94 5.78 11.66 22.85
C GLU A 94 4.54 12.57 22.71
N ASP A 95 4.51 13.70 23.40
CA ASP A 95 3.38 14.63 23.35
C ASP A 95 3.21 15.26 21.95
N LYS A 96 4.33 15.55 21.26
CA LYS A 96 4.30 16.07 19.89
C LYS A 96 3.82 15.01 18.91
N VAL A 97 4.23 13.76 19.08
CA VAL A 97 3.77 12.65 18.24
C VAL A 97 2.26 12.44 18.42
N LYS A 98 1.74 12.47 19.66
CA LYS A 98 0.29 12.38 19.93
C LYS A 98 -0.49 13.52 19.26
N GLU A 99 -0.01 14.76 19.38
CA GLU A 99 -0.60 15.93 18.71
C GLU A 99 -0.66 15.74 17.18
N MET A 100 0.41 15.22 16.57
CA MET A 100 0.44 14.99 15.14
C MET A 100 -0.47 13.84 14.70
N VAL A 101 -0.59 12.77 15.49
CA VAL A 101 -1.50 11.65 15.20
C VAL A 101 -2.95 12.12 15.17
N GLU A 102 -3.38 12.98 16.09
CA GLU A 102 -4.74 13.53 16.10
C GLU A 102 -5.02 14.35 14.84
N LYS A 103 -4.08 15.24 14.46
CA LYS A 103 -4.18 16.02 13.22
C LYS A 103 -4.22 15.13 11.97
N ALA A 104 -3.36 14.12 11.93
CA ALA A 104 -3.27 13.20 10.81
C ALA A 104 -4.56 12.38 10.65
N ARG A 105 -5.13 11.87 11.74
CA ARG A 105 -6.40 11.12 11.71
C ARG A 105 -7.57 11.94 11.18
N ALA A 106 -7.62 13.23 11.49
CA ALA A 106 -8.64 14.12 10.93
C ALA A 106 -8.51 14.21 9.39
N VAL A 107 -7.28 14.36 8.88
CA VAL A 107 -7.00 14.38 7.43
C VAL A 107 -7.36 13.03 6.79
N TYR A 108 -6.98 11.91 7.42
CA TYR A 108 -7.30 10.58 6.92
C TYR A 108 -8.80 10.35 6.82
N GLY A 109 -9.57 10.79 7.83
CA GLY A 109 -11.03 10.72 7.79
C GLY A 109 -11.63 11.49 6.61
N VAL A 110 -11.13 12.69 6.30
CA VAL A 110 -11.56 13.46 5.12
C VAL A 110 -11.20 12.77 3.81
N ARG A 111 -10.06 12.08 3.73
CA ARG A 111 -9.68 11.30 2.54
C ARG A 111 -10.58 10.09 2.36
N ASP A 112 -10.90 9.41 3.46
CA ASP A 112 -11.75 8.22 3.43
C ASP A 112 -13.20 8.57 3.03
N THR A 113 -13.72 9.75 3.40
CA THR A 113 -15.06 10.18 2.95
C THR A 113 -15.14 10.50 1.44
N ARG A 114 -14.02 10.75 0.76
CA ARG A 114 -14.01 11.05 -0.69
C ARG A 114 -14.37 9.84 -1.56
N ILE A 115 -14.18 8.63 -1.06
CA ILE A 115 -14.54 7.40 -1.78
C ILE A 115 -15.96 6.91 -1.42
N GLU A 116 -16.59 7.52 -0.41
CA GLU A 116 -17.94 7.14 0.00
C GLU A 116 -18.95 7.36 -1.14
N GLY A 117 -19.74 6.33 -1.44
CA GLY A 117 -20.76 6.36 -2.49
C GLY A 117 -20.29 5.88 -3.86
N MET A 118 -19.00 5.58 -4.04
CA MET A 118 -18.49 4.89 -5.22
C MET A 118 -18.62 3.37 -5.03
N THR A 119 -19.11 2.66 -6.05
CA THR A 119 -19.20 1.19 -6.02
C THR A 119 -18.57 0.58 -7.26
N ASP A 120 -18.21 -0.69 -7.18
CA ASP A 120 -17.64 -1.46 -8.28
C ASP A 120 -18.65 -1.60 -9.45
N GLU A 121 -19.95 -1.63 -9.17
CA GLU A 121 -21.01 -1.69 -10.19
C GLU A 121 -21.17 -0.37 -10.95
N THR A 122 -20.92 0.76 -10.29
CA THR A 122 -21.17 2.10 -10.86
C THR A 122 -19.96 2.68 -11.60
N ILE A 123 -18.81 2.00 -11.56
CA ILE A 123 -17.55 2.44 -12.14
C ILE A 123 -17.03 1.45 -13.17
N GLU A 124 -16.76 1.92 -14.40
CA GLU A 124 -16.26 1.06 -15.49
C GLU A 124 -14.73 0.91 -15.55
N THR A 125 -14.01 1.82 -14.90
CA THR A 125 -12.55 1.86 -14.90
C THR A 125 -12.02 1.58 -13.51
N TYR A 126 -11.24 0.52 -13.35
CA TYR A 126 -10.39 0.30 -12.18
C TYR A 126 -9.01 0.88 -12.41
N TYR A 127 -8.15 0.84 -11.39
CA TYR A 127 -6.75 1.22 -11.55
C TYR A 127 -5.82 0.11 -11.11
N SER A 128 -4.78 -0.12 -11.89
CA SER A 128 -3.69 -0.99 -11.47
C SER A 128 -2.73 -0.28 -10.52
N CYS A 129 -1.92 -1.05 -9.80
CA CYS A 129 -0.72 -0.57 -9.15
C CYS A 129 0.41 -1.61 -9.27
N THR A 130 1.55 -1.17 -9.80
CA THR A 130 2.74 -1.99 -10.05
C THR A 130 3.97 -1.57 -9.22
N LEU A 131 3.80 -0.64 -8.27
CA LEU A 131 4.88 -0.14 -7.40
C LEU A 131 5.67 -1.26 -6.71
N CYS A 132 4.98 -2.32 -6.31
CA CYS A 132 5.56 -3.44 -5.58
C CYS A 132 6.21 -4.50 -6.48
N GLN A 133 6.27 -4.32 -7.81
CA GLN A 133 7.00 -5.23 -8.71
C GLN A 133 8.52 -5.21 -8.49
N SER A 134 9.04 -4.19 -7.82
CA SER A 134 10.42 -4.16 -7.30
C SER A 134 10.69 -5.28 -6.29
N PHE A 135 9.66 -5.76 -5.58
CA PHE A 135 9.74 -6.87 -4.62
C PHE A 135 9.16 -8.18 -5.19
N ALA A 136 8.00 -8.11 -5.85
CA ALA A 136 7.28 -9.26 -6.41
C ALA A 136 7.02 -9.03 -7.92
N PRO A 137 7.92 -9.46 -8.82
CA PRO A 137 7.92 -9.02 -10.23
C PRO A 137 6.65 -9.33 -11.05
N SER A 138 5.89 -10.36 -10.67
CA SER A 138 4.62 -10.72 -11.33
C SER A 138 3.39 -10.13 -10.65
N HIS A 139 3.54 -9.50 -9.48
CA HIS A 139 2.41 -8.98 -8.72
C HIS A 139 1.82 -7.72 -9.37
N VAL A 140 0.49 -7.65 -9.40
CA VAL A 140 -0.27 -6.50 -9.86
C VAL A 140 -1.48 -6.36 -8.94
N CYS A 141 -1.58 -5.23 -8.23
CA CYS A 141 -2.85 -4.84 -7.62
C CYS A 141 -3.75 -4.29 -8.72
N VAL A 142 -5.02 -4.65 -8.72
CA VAL A 142 -6.07 -3.89 -9.39
C VAL A 142 -7.03 -3.43 -8.30
N ILE A 143 -7.24 -2.12 -8.25
CA ILE A 143 -7.85 -1.38 -7.16
C ILE A 143 -9.18 -0.86 -7.69
N SER A 144 -10.25 -1.23 -7.00
CA SER A 144 -11.61 -0.79 -7.26
C SER A 144 -12.07 0.15 -6.13
N PRO A 145 -13.19 0.87 -6.31
CA PRO A 145 -13.76 1.67 -5.23
C PRO A 145 -13.95 0.90 -3.92
N GLU A 146 -14.35 -0.37 -4.00
CA GLU A 146 -14.65 -1.21 -2.84
C GLU A 146 -13.49 -2.13 -2.43
N ARG A 147 -12.35 -2.06 -3.15
CA ARG A 147 -11.15 -2.85 -2.86
C ARG A 147 -9.88 -2.02 -2.96
N THR A 148 -9.52 -1.39 -1.85
CA THR A 148 -8.24 -0.70 -1.63
C THR A 148 -7.05 -1.64 -1.89
N GLY A 149 -5.93 -1.08 -2.38
CA GLY A 149 -4.71 -1.86 -2.54
C GLY A 149 -4.27 -2.50 -1.23
N LEU A 150 -3.75 -3.74 -1.27
CA LEU A 150 -3.49 -4.54 -0.07
C LEU A 150 -2.56 -3.92 0.98
N CYS A 151 -1.83 -2.87 0.61
CA CYS A 151 -1.01 -2.08 1.53
C CYS A 151 -1.81 -1.11 2.41
N GLY A 152 -3.10 -0.92 2.16
CA GLY A 152 -3.99 0.03 2.86
C GLY A 152 -3.79 1.50 2.46
N SER A 153 -2.76 1.83 1.67
CA SER A 153 -2.36 3.22 1.43
C SER A 153 -2.94 3.87 0.17
N TYR A 154 -3.33 3.07 -0.82
CA TYR A 154 -3.84 3.54 -2.11
C TYR A 154 -5.24 2.98 -2.33
N ASN A 155 -6.22 3.87 -2.33
CA ASN A 155 -7.58 3.59 -2.79
C ASN A 155 -7.72 3.93 -4.29
N TRP A 156 -8.93 3.79 -4.82
CA TRP A 156 -9.21 4.05 -6.24
C TRP A 156 -8.91 5.50 -6.66
N MET A 157 -9.31 6.49 -5.85
CA MET A 157 -9.09 7.91 -6.11
C MET A 157 -7.60 8.26 -6.11
N ASP A 158 -6.82 7.68 -5.19
CA ASP A 158 -5.38 7.86 -5.13
C ASP A 158 -4.70 7.36 -6.41
N CYS A 159 -5.16 6.23 -6.95
CA CYS A 159 -4.60 5.66 -8.17
C CYS A 159 -4.98 6.48 -9.42
N LYS A 160 -6.19 7.04 -9.45
CA LYS A 160 -6.61 7.99 -10.48
C LYS A 160 -5.72 9.23 -10.47
N ALA A 161 -5.57 9.87 -9.31
CA ALA A 161 -4.72 11.04 -9.15
C ALA A 161 -3.24 10.72 -9.48
N ALA A 162 -2.73 9.55 -9.09
CA ALA A 162 -1.38 9.11 -9.45
C ALA A 162 -1.17 8.99 -10.97
N PHE A 163 -2.18 8.52 -11.71
CA PHE A 163 -2.15 8.48 -13.17
C PHE A 163 -2.20 9.87 -13.80
N GLU A 164 -3.02 10.79 -13.27
CA GLU A 164 -3.10 12.18 -13.73
C GLU A 164 -1.76 12.91 -13.54
N ILE A 165 -1.08 12.65 -12.43
CA ILE A 165 0.27 13.15 -12.13
C ILE A 165 1.30 12.59 -13.12
N SER A 166 1.26 11.27 -13.35
CA SER A 166 2.25 10.56 -14.16
C SER A 166 1.58 9.47 -15.00
N PRO A 167 1.20 9.79 -16.25
CA PRO A 167 0.52 8.83 -17.12
C PRO A 167 1.37 7.62 -17.49
N THR A 168 2.70 7.70 -17.35
CA THR A 168 3.65 6.59 -17.53
C THR A 168 4.02 5.91 -16.20
N GLY A 169 3.35 6.29 -15.12
CA GLY A 169 3.60 5.81 -13.77
C GLY A 169 3.09 4.39 -13.51
N PRO A 170 3.23 3.91 -12.27
CA PRO A 170 2.88 2.54 -11.89
C PRO A 170 1.38 2.29 -11.78
N ASN A 171 0.57 3.35 -11.77
CA ASN A 171 -0.88 3.32 -11.74
C ASN A 171 -1.42 3.56 -13.14
N GLN A 172 -2.16 2.61 -13.68
CA GLN A 172 -2.72 2.68 -15.03
C GLN A 172 -4.22 2.36 -14.99
N PRO A 173 -5.06 3.05 -15.77
CA PRO A 173 -6.48 2.72 -15.88
C PRO A 173 -6.66 1.32 -16.48
N VAL A 174 -7.64 0.59 -15.95
CA VAL A 174 -8.00 -0.77 -16.34
C VAL A 174 -9.50 -0.79 -16.58
N GLU A 175 -9.92 -0.74 -17.83
CA GLU A 175 -11.33 -0.90 -18.20
C GLU A 175 -11.80 -2.32 -17.84
N LYS A 176 -12.94 -2.45 -17.15
CA LYS A 176 -13.52 -3.75 -16.82
C LYS A 176 -13.78 -4.56 -18.09
N GLY A 177 -14.42 -3.94 -19.07
CA GLY A 177 -14.83 -4.60 -20.31
C GLY A 177 -15.93 -5.64 -20.06
N GLU A 178 -15.90 -6.75 -20.79
CA GLU A 178 -16.89 -7.82 -20.69
C GLU A 178 -16.87 -8.50 -19.31
N ILE A 179 -18.04 -8.65 -18.69
CA ILE A 179 -18.23 -9.40 -17.45
C ILE A 179 -18.12 -10.91 -17.77
N ILE A 180 -17.16 -11.60 -17.16
CA ILE A 180 -17.02 -13.05 -17.27
C ILE A 180 -17.83 -13.72 -16.14
N ASP A 181 -17.66 -13.24 -14.90
CA ASP A 181 -18.41 -13.71 -13.75
C ASP A 181 -18.62 -12.55 -12.74
N ALA A 182 -19.85 -12.05 -12.65
CA ALA A 182 -20.19 -10.96 -11.73
C ALA A 182 -20.08 -11.38 -10.26
N LYS A 183 -20.34 -12.66 -9.93
CA LYS A 183 -20.32 -13.16 -8.55
C LYS A 183 -18.90 -13.29 -8.03
N LEU A 184 -17.97 -13.74 -8.88
CA LEU A 184 -16.55 -13.82 -8.54
C LEU A 184 -15.81 -12.50 -8.74
N GLY A 185 -16.42 -11.54 -9.45
CA GLY A 185 -15.78 -10.28 -9.82
C GLY A 185 -14.66 -10.52 -10.81
N GLN A 186 -15.01 -11.11 -11.95
CA GLN A 186 -14.08 -11.41 -13.04
C GLN A 186 -14.51 -10.70 -14.31
N TRP A 187 -13.60 -9.91 -14.87
CA TRP A 187 -13.82 -9.14 -16.08
C TRP A 187 -12.69 -9.36 -17.08
N LYS A 188 -13.04 -9.39 -18.36
CA LYS A 188 -12.09 -9.69 -19.44
C LYS A 188 -10.98 -8.65 -19.55
N GLY A 189 -11.30 -7.36 -19.45
CA GLY A 189 -10.30 -6.29 -19.56
C GLY A 189 -9.30 -6.32 -18.41
N VAL A 190 -9.75 -6.69 -17.20
CA VAL A 190 -8.87 -6.89 -16.05
C VAL A 190 -7.93 -8.07 -16.26
N ASN A 191 -8.44 -9.21 -16.76
CA ASN A 191 -7.63 -10.39 -17.05
C ASN A 191 -6.57 -10.11 -18.13
N GLU A 192 -6.95 -9.44 -19.22
CA GLU A 192 -6.02 -9.05 -20.30
C GLU A 192 -4.92 -8.11 -19.79
N PHE A 193 -5.28 -7.11 -18.99
CA PHE A 193 -4.33 -6.21 -18.37
C PHE A 193 -3.37 -6.96 -17.44
N LEU A 194 -3.91 -7.85 -16.61
CA LEU A 194 -3.16 -8.65 -15.65
C LEU A 194 -2.16 -9.57 -16.36
N PHE A 195 -2.59 -10.27 -17.41
CA PHE A 195 -1.73 -11.17 -18.19
C PHE A 195 -0.54 -10.44 -18.79
N LYS A 196 -0.78 -9.29 -19.41
CA LYS A 196 0.29 -8.45 -19.95
C LYS A 196 1.24 -7.96 -18.86
N THR A 197 0.70 -7.40 -17.79
CA THR A 197 1.47 -6.68 -16.76
C THR A 197 2.21 -7.62 -15.80
N SER A 198 1.70 -8.85 -15.62
CA SER A 198 2.35 -9.92 -14.86
C SER A 198 3.37 -10.72 -15.68
N ARG A 199 3.62 -10.33 -16.94
CA ARG A 199 4.52 -11.04 -17.89
C ARG A 199 4.08 -12.47 -18.18
N GLY A 200 2.76 -12.65 -18.35
CA GLY A 200 2.12 -13.92 -18.64
C GLY A 200 2.07 -14.89 -17.46
N LYS A 201 2.31 -14.42 -16.23
CA LYS A 201 2.31 -15.27 -15.03
C LYS A 201 0.94 -15.44 -14.39
N LEU A 202 0.06 -14.47 -14.57
CA LEU A 202 -1.29 -14.47 -14.04
C LEU A 202 -2.24 -14.21 -15.22
N ASP A 203 -3.09 -15.17 -15.55
CA ASP A 203 -4.11 -15.05 -16.59
C ASP A 203 -5.39 -14.42 -16.05
N HIS A 204 -5.71 -14.61 -14.78
CA HIS A 204 -6.84 -14.01 -14.09
C HIS A 204 -6.65 -13.99 -12.56
N TYR A 205 -7.53 -13.26 -11.87
CA TYR A 205 -7.91 -13.52 -10.48
C TYR A 205 -9.32 -13.00 -10.21
N ASN A 206 -9.94 -13.49 -9.14
CA ASN A 206 -11.28 -13.14 -8.74
C ASN A 206 -11.27 -12.06 -7.65
N PHE A 207 -12.07 -11.02 -7.82
CA PHE A 207 -12.14 -9.91 -6.86
C PHE A 207 -12.87 -10.26 -5.58
N TYR A 208 -13.88 -11.12 -5.67
CA TYR A 208 -14.81 -11.39 -4.58
C TYR A 208 -14.68 -12.82 -4.03
N SER A 209 -13.53 -13.48 -4.25
CA SER A 209 -13.26 -14.83 -3.75
C SER A 209 -11.86 -14.95 -3.16
N ILE A 210 -11.81 -15.54 -1.96
CA ILE A 210 -10.55 -16.03 -1.35
C ILE A 210 -10.26 -17.48 -1.78
N VAL A 211 -11.28 -18.22 -2.21
CA VAL A 211 -11.18 -19.67 -2.51
C VAL A 211 -10.71 -19.91 -3.93
N ASN A 212 -11.26 -19.16 -4.89
CA ASN A 212 -11.03 -19.38 -6.32
C ASN A 212 -10.10 -18.28 -6.81
N ASP A 213 -8.88 -18.64 -7.20
CA ASP A 213 -7.90 -17.77 -7.85
C ASP A 213 -7.85 -16.34 -7.26
N PRO A 214 -7.54 -16.18 -5.96
CA PRO A 214 -7.55 -14.87 -5.32
C PRO A 214 -6.43 -13.97 -5.87
N MET A 215 -6.59 -12.66 -5.68
CA MET A 215 -5.53 -11.69 -5.96
C MET A 215 -4.22 -12.07 -5.24
N THR A 216 -3.10 -11.93 -5.94
CA THR A 216 -1.79 -12.22 -5.39
C THR A 216 -1.34 -11.22 -4.34
N THR A 217 -0.39 -11.59 -3.48
CA THR A 217 0.18 -10.70 -2.46
C THR A 217 1.65 -10.39 -2.75
N CYS A 218 2.06 -9.12 -2.66
CA CYS A 218 3.48 -8.76 -2.74
C CYS A 218 4.21 -9.08 -1.43
N GLY A 219 4.39 -8.08 -0.56
CA GLY A 219 5.02 -8.25 0.75
C GLY A 219 4.59 -7.21 1.79
N CYS A 220 3.78 -6.23 1.38
CA CYS A 220 3.40 -5.09 2.21
C CYS A 220 1.95 -5.11 2.71
N CYS A 221 1.27 -6.27 2.64
CA CYS A 221 -0.10 -6.37 3.17
C CYS A 221 -0.18 -6.01 4.65
N GLU A 222 -1.26 -5.36 5.05
CA GLU A 222 -1.51 -5.02 6.45
C GLU A 222 -2.09 -6.20 7.22
N CYS A 223 -2.94 -6.96 6.53
CA CYS A 223 -3.65 -8.11 7.05
C CYS A 223 -3.52 -9.30 6.09
N ILE A 224 -3.70 -10.50 6.65
CA ILE A 224 -3.83 -11.75 5.88
C ILE A 224 -5.12 -12.42 6.31
N ALA A 225 -5.97 -12.72 5.34
CA ALA A 225 -7.11 -13.60 5.50
C ALA A 225 -6.69 -15.04 5.15
N ALA A 226 -7.18 -16.00 5.93
CA ALA A 226 -6.94 -17.43 5.73
C ALA A 226 -8.22 -18.24 6.01
N ILE A 227 -8.53 -19.21 5.16
CA ILE A 227 -9.65 -20.14 5.38
C ILE A 227 -9.37 -21.04 6.58
N LEU A 228 -10.39 -21.25 7.40
CA LEU A 228 -10.43 -22.23 8.50
C LEU A 228 -11.48 -23.30 8.18
N PRO A 229 -11.09 -24.42 7.53
CA PRO A 229 -12.04 -25.43 7.07
C PRO A 229 -12.91 -26.01 8.20
N MET A 230 -12.30 -26.25 9.37
CA MET A 230 -13.02 -26.79 10.54
C MET A 230 -14.07 -25.84 11.11
N CYS A 231 -13.98 -24.55 10.78
CA CYS A 231 -14.91 -23.51 11.23
C CYS A 231 -15.90 -23.11 10.13
N ASN A 232 -15.78 -23.66 8.92
CA ASN A 232 -16.49 -23.19 7.73
C ASN A 232 -16.43 -21.66 7.59
N GLY A 233 -15.25 -21.07 7.81
CA GLY A 233 -15.08 -19.63 7.92
C GLY A 233 -13.68 -19.17 7.56
N ILE A 234 -13.41 -17.88 7.80
CA ILE A 234 -12.11 -17.25 7.58
C ILE A 234 -11.62 -16.63 8.89
N MET A 235 -10.30 -16.59 9.07
CA MET A 235 -9.65 -15.72 10.04
C MET A 235 -8.95 -14.57 9.32
N THR A 236 -8.76 -13.47 10.02
CA THR A 236 -7.91 -12.36 9.60
C THR A 236 -6.87 -12.10 10.69
N VAL A 237 -5.61 -11.92 10.30
CA VAL A 237 -4.54 -11.53 11.21
C VAL A 237 -3.81 -10.30 10.68
N SER A 238 -3.63 -9.30 11.55
CA SER A 238 -2.87 -8.09 11.23
C SER A 238 -1.37 -8.30 11.42
N ARG A 239 -0.57 -7.59 10.65
CA ARG A 239 0.90 -7.53 10.73
C ARG A 239 1.43 -7.18 12.13
N GLU A 240 0.66 -6.42 12.91
CA GLU A 240 1.01 -6.00 14.26
C GLU A 240 0.84 -7.12 15.29
N TYR A 241 0.06 -8.16 14.96
CA TYR A 241 -0.19 -9.29 15.85
C TYR A 241 0.97 -10.30 15.81
N ALA A 242 1.66 -10.42 16.94
CA ALA A 242 2.85 -11.29 17.08
C ALA A 242 2.54 -12.73 17.56
N GLY A 243 1.27 -13.00 17.90
CA GLY A 243 0.83 -14.29 18.45
C GLY A 243 0.63 -15.37 17.39
N GLU A 244 0.36 -16.58 17.87
CA GLU A 244 -0.16 -17.68 17.05
C GLU A 244 -1.62 -17.43 16.68
N THR A 245 -2.03 -17.95 15.53
CA THR A 245 -3.41 -17.81 15.05
C THR A 245 -4.09 -19.18 15.00
N PRO A 246 -5.42 -19.25 14.84
CA PRO A 246 -6.14 -20.51 14.74
C PRO A 246 -5.70 -21.42 13.57
N CYS A 247 -4.99 -20.89 12.55
CA CYS A 247 -4.43 -21.72 11.48
C CYS A 247 -3.04 -22.31 11.81
N GLY A 248 -2.53 -22.11 13.04
CA GLY A 248 -1.26 -22.67 13.51
C GLY A 248 -0.02 -21.94 12.99
N MET A 249 -0.20 -20.75 12.43
CA MET A 249 0.88 -19.91 11.92
C MET A 249 0.76 -18.48 12.43
N LYS A 250 1.90 -17.86 12.75
CA LYS A 250 2.00 -16.40 12.94
C LYS A 250 1.86 -15.65 11.62
N PHE A 251 1.56 -14.35 11.70
CA PHE A 251 1.54 -13.46 10.53
C PHE A 251 2.82 -13.58 9.68
N THR A 252 4.00 -13.62 10.29
CA THR A 252 5.28 -13.67 9.56
C THR A 252 5.44 -14.94 8.73
N THR A 253 4.93 -16.06 9.24
CA THR A 253 4.96 -17.35 8.52
C THR A 253 3.98 -17.29 7.34
N LEU A 254 2.74 -16.84 7.58
CA LEU A 254 1.73 -16.65 6.54
C LEU A 254 2.22 -15.70 5.43
N ALA A 255 2.82 -14.57 5.79
CA ALA A 255 3.35 -13.60 4.84
C ALA A 255 4.46 -14.19 3.95
N GLY A 256 5.28 -15.10 4.50
CA GLY A 256 6.28 -15.84 3.73
C GLY A 256 5.68 -16.86 2.77
N THR A 257 4.51 -17.41 3.10
CA THR A 257 3.78 -18.38 2.26
C THR A 257 3.07 -17.73 1.08
N ILE A 258 2.41 -16.59 1.30
CA ILE A 258 1.52 -15.98 0.29
C ILE A 258 2.18 -14.85 -0.50
N GLY A 259 3.31 -14.34 0.00
CA GLY A 259 4.04 -13.25 -0.62
C GLY A 259 4.72 -13.66 -1.92
N GLY A 260 5.21 -12.66 -2.67
CA GLY A 260 5.99 -12.87 -3.89
C GLY A 260 5.18 -12.91 -5.18
N GLY A 261 3.88 -12.56 -5.14
CA GLY A 261 3.05 -12.45 -6.35
C GLY A 261 2.51 -13.79 -6.83
N LEU A 262 2.27 -14.72 -5.90
CA LEU A 262 1.63 -16.02 -6.16
C LEU A 262 0.12 -15.93 -5.91
N SER A 263 -0.68 -16.67 -6.70
CA SER A 263 -2.08 -16.93 -6.38
C SER A 263 -2.13 -18.10 -5.41
N THR A 264 -2.79 -17.91 -4.27
CA THR A 264 -2.81 -18.88 -3.17
C THR A 264 -4.23 -19.10 -2.69
N PRO A 265 -5.01 -19.96 -3.37
CA PRO A 265 -6.35 -20.35 -2.95
C PRO A 265 -6.46 -20.62 -1.44
N GLY A 266 -7.37 -19.91 -0.79
CA GLY A 266 -7.59 -19.96 0.65
C GLY A 266 -6.80 -18.96 1.48
N PHE A 267 -5.92 -18.17 0.87
CA PHE A 267 -5.17 -17.12 1.54
C PHE A 267 -5.06 -15.86 0.68
N VAL A 268 -5.22 -14.69 1.30
CA VAL A 268 -5.06 -13.42 0.59
C VAL A 268 -4.57 -12.31 1.53
N GLY A 269 -3.60 -11.52 1.08
CA GLY A 269 -3.19 -10.29 1.74
C GLY A 269 -4.14 -9.14 1.38
N HIS A 270 -4.53 -8.34 2.36
CA HIS A 270 -5.43 -7.20 2.16
C HIS A 270 -5.08 -6.03 3.10
N GLY A 271 -5.61 -4.84 2.78
CA GLY A 271 -5.58 -3.67 3.67
C GLY A 271 -6.56 -3.85 4.84
N LYS A 272 -6.39 -3.08 5.91
CA LYS A 272 -7.28 -3.13 7.08
C LYS A 272 -8.71 -2.72 6.76
#